data_AF-A0A382UHJ6-F1
#
_entry.id   AF-A0A382UHJ6-F1
#
_cell.length_a   1.000
_cell.length_b   1.000
_cell.length_c   1.000
_cell.angle_alpha   90.00
_cell.angle_beta   90.00
_cell.angle_gamma   90.00
#
_symmetry.space_group_name_H-M   'P 1'
#
loop_
_entity.id
_entity.type
_entity.pdbx_description
1 polymer ?
#
loop_
_entity_poly.entity_id
_entity_poly.type
_entity_poly.pdbx_seq_one_letter_code
_entity_poly.pdbx_strand_id
1 'polypeptide(L)'
;DAGCTMEEIDAALSKPIGVPPTGLFGLWDLIGLDVMDLVAANLRDNLPAGDVGLAYAKLPQVAQDMLARGQIGRKAGAGFYRMSKTGDGERFKETFDVAAGDWRGSADVELPDNLLNAVGLLFDDGPLGKLAWQVMGGTLLYAADLVPQISDDVVNIDNAIRWGFGWRQGPFELLDALGPERIIDRLEDEGRPIPKMLQVIRGAGSNSFYRKNGAEYLGLDGAWHSV
;
A
#
# COMPACT_ATOMS: atom_id res chain seq x y z
N ASP A 1 -1.77 3.03 16.78
CA ASP A 1 -0.57 3.53 17.50
C ASP A 1 0.31 4.52 16.72
N ALA A 2 0.22 4.66 15.39
CA ALA A 2 1.02 5.64 14.63
C ALA A 2 0.58 7.11 14.79
N GLY A 3 -0.46 7.40 15.58
CA GLY A 3 -0.99 8.76 15.74
C GLY A 3 -1.72 9.32 14.51
N CYS A 4 -2.01 8.48 13.52
CA CYS A 4 -2.79 8.84 12.33
C CYS A 4 -4.20 8.25 12.41
N THR A 5 -5.18 9.01 11.97
CA THR A 5 -6.56 8.58 11.78
C THR A 5 -6.70 7.73 10.52
N MET A 6 -7.76 6.92 10.44
CA MET A 6 -8.04 6.11 9.24
C MET A 6 -8.29 6.98 8.02
N GLU A 7 -8.94 8.13 8.23
CA GLU A 7 -9.21 9.10 7.17
C GLU A 7 -7.93 9.73 6.62
N GLU A 8 -6.94 10.03 7.48
CA GLU A 8 -5.62 10.52 7.04
C GLU A 8 -4.86 9.46 6.25
N ILE A 9 -4.93 8.20 6.68
CA ILE A 9 -4.28 7.08 5.97
C ILE A 9 -4.92 6.87 4.60
N ASP A 10 -6.25 6.86 4.51
CA ASP A 10 -6.96 6.72 3.23
C ASP A 10 -6.68 7.90 2.29
N ALA A 11 -6.62 9.13 2.82
CA ALA A 11 -6.26 10.32 2.05
C ALA A 11 -4.80 10.24 1.55
N ALA A 12 -3.86 9.81 2.41
CA ALA A 12 -2.44 9.72 2.07
C ALA A 12 -2.16 8.67 1.00
N LEU A 13 -2.78 7.49 1.12
CA LEU A 13 -2.52 6.39 0.20
C LEU A 13 -3.28 6.54 -1.13
N SER A 14 -4.34 7.34 -1.19
CA SER A 14 -5.10 7.53 -2.43
C SER A 14 -4.38 8.42 -3.45
N LYS A 15 -4.72 9.71 -3.53
CA LYS A 15 -4.20 10.62 -4.58
C LYS A 15 -2.67 10.77 -4.58
N PRO A 16 -1.98 10.92 -3.42
CA PRO A 16 -0.52 11.10 -3.41
C PRO A 16 0.25 9.91 -3.99
N ILE A 17 -0.08 8.69 -3.57
CA ILE A 17 0.58 7.45 -4.00
C ILE A 17 0.02 6.95 -5.33
N GLY A 18 -1.30 7.01 -5.51
CA GLY A 18 -2.01 6.53 -6.70
C GLY A 18 -2.78 5.23 -6.50
N VAL A 19 -3.10 4.85 -5.25
CA VAL A 19 -4.07 3.79 -4.95
C VAL A 19 -5.50 4.32 -5.23
N PRO A 20 -6.48 3.46 -5.56
CA PRO A 20 -7.85 3.90 -5.83
C PRO A 20 -8.43 4.85 -4.75
N PRO A 21 -9.33 5.79 -5.12
CA PRO A 21 -9.91 6.77 -4.20
C PRO A 21 -10.67 6.20 -3.01
N THR A 22 -10.96 4.90 -3.02
CA THR A 22 -11.53 4.18 -1.86
C THR A 22 -10.62 4.19 -0.64
N GLY A 23 -9.32 4.45 -0.80
CA GLY A 23 -8.34 4.34 0.27
C GLY A 23 -8.13 2.89 0.72
N LEU A 24 -7.33 2.70 1.76
CA LEU A 24 -7.02 1.39 2.33
C LEU A 24 -8.22 0.82 3.11
N PHE A 25 -8.71 1.55 4.11
CA PHE A 25 -9.81 1.08 4.97
C PHE A 25 -11.13 1.05 4.22
N GLY A 26 -11.37 2.03 3.33
CA GLY A 26 -12.55 2.01 2.48
C GLY A 26 -12.54 0.87 1.46
N LEU A 27 -11.38 0.38 1.04
CA LEU A 27 -11.23 -0.83 0.24
C LEU A 27 -11.48 -2.10 1.06
N TRP A 28 -10.96 -2.17 2.30
CA TRP A 28 -11.26 -3.28 3.21
C TRP A 28 -12.77 -3.40 3.47
N ASP A 29 -13.47 -2.28 3.65
CA ASP A 29 -14.92 -2.28 3.81
C ASP A 29 -15.66 -2.68 2.53
N LEU A 30 -15.09 -2.40 1.35
CA LEU A 30 -15.67 -2.80 0.07
C LEU A 30 -15.54 -4.31 -0.15
N ILE A 31 -14.38 -4.88 0.16
CA ILE A 31 -14.10 -6.32 0.05
C ILE A 31 -14.83 -7.10 1.16
N GLY A 32 -14.72 -6.62 2.39
CA GLY A 32 -15.25 -7.21 3.63
C GLY A 32 -14.16 -7.86 4.48
N LEU A 33 -14.18 -7.58 5.78
CA LEU A 33 -13.17 -8.08 6.73
C LEU A 33 -13.13 -9.61 6.85
N ASP A 34 -14.26 -10.27 6.64
CA ASP A 34 -14.38 -11.73 6.59
C ASP A 34 -13.65 -12.32 5.37
N VAL A 35 -13.75 -11.66 4.22
CA VAL A 35 -13.00 -12.07 3.02
C VAL A 35 -11.51 -11.80 3.21
N MET A 36 -11.15 -10.67 3.81
CA MET A 36 -9.75 -10.39 4.16
C MET A 36 -9.16 -11.44 5.10
N ASP A 37 -9.94 -11.94 6.08
CA ASP A 37 -9.50 -13.03 6.97
C ASP A 37 -9.26 -14.35 6.23
N LEU A 38 -10.13 -14.69 5.27
CA LEU A 38 -9.93 -15.85 4.40
C LEU A 38 -8.68 -15.71 3.52
N VAL A 39 -8.43 -14.53 2.95
CA VAL A 39 -7.22 -14.26 2.16
C VAL A 39 -5.98 -14.37 3.05
N ALA A 40 -6.00 -13.81 4.25
CA ALA A 40 -4.88 -13.91 5.19
C ALA A 40 -4.59 -15.37 5.58
N ALA A 41 -5.63 -16.16 5.88
CA ALA A 41 -5.48 -17.59 6.14
C ALA A 41 -4.90 -18.34 4.94
N ASN A 42 -5.37 -18.05 3.73
CA ASN A 42 -4.84 -18.66 2.51
C ASN A 42 -3.36 -18.32 2.31
N LEU A 43 -2.96 -17.07 2.50
CA LEU A 43 -1.56 -16.65 2.41
C LEU A 43 -0.70 -17.35 3.46
N ARG A 44 -1.16 -17.46 4.71
CA ARG A 44 -0.43 -18.15 5.79
C ARG A 44 -0.15 -19.60 5.44
N ASP A 45 -1.11 -20.26 4.81
CA ASP A 45 -1.04 -21.69 4.51
C ASP A 45 -0.22 -21.98 3.24
N ASN A 46 -0.01 -20.99 2.36
CA ASN A 46 0.61 -21.17 1.04
C ASN A 46 1.92 -20.38 0.81
N LEU A 47 2.21 -19.35 1.60
CA LEU A 47 3.47 -18.62 1.45
C LEU A 47 4.66 -19.50 1.89
N PRO A 48 5.80 -19.40 1.19
CA PRO A 48 7.01 -20.13 1.56
C PRO A 48 7.49 -19.79 2.97
N ALA A 49 8.16 -20.74 3.62
CA ALA A 49 8.81 -20.48 4.90
C ALA A 49 9.86 -19.37 4.75
N GLY A 50 9.79 -18.36 5.62
CA GLY A 50 10.69 -17.21 5.60
C GLY A 50 10.24 -16.06 4.71
N ASP A 51 9.13 -16.20 3.99
CA ASP A 51 8.53 -15.10 3.22
C ASP A 51 8.08 -13.96 4.15
N VAL A 52 8.47 -12.72 3.84
CA VAL A 52 8.14 -11.53 4.65
C VAL A 52 6.65 -11.25 4.70
N GLY A 53 5.88 -11.70 3.71
CA GLY A 53 4.43 -11.62 3.64
C GLY A 53 3.72 -12.40 4.76
N LEU A 54 4.37 -13.43 5.34
CA LEU A 54 3.80 -14.21 6.44
C LEU A 54 3.48 -13.36 7.68
N ALA A 55 4.23 -12.27 7.90
CA ALA A 55 3.96 -11.34 9.00
C ALA A 55 2.59 -10.62 8.85
N TYR A 56 2.06 -10.57 7.63
CA TYR A 56 0.78 -9.92 7.29
C TYR A 56 -0.33 -10.94 7.00
N ALA A 57 -0.03 -12.24 7.06
CA ALA A 57 -0.98 -13.34 6.83
C ALA A 57 -1.87 -13.64 8.05
N LYS A 58 -2.07 -12.63 8.92
CA LYS A 58 -3.01 -12.65 10.02
C LYS A 58 -3.54 -11.24 10.23
N LEU A 59 -4.87 -11.11 10.35
CA LEU A 59 -5.47 -9.82 10.68
C LEU A 59 -5.00 -9.33 12.06
N PRO A 60 -4.73 -8.04 12.22
CA PRO A 60 -4.51 -7.44 13.53
C PRO A 60 -5.70 -7.69 14.47
N GLN A 61 -5.44 -7.73 15.79
CA GLN A 61 -6.47 -8.05 16.79
C GLN A 61 -7.70 -7.14 16.69
N VAL A 62 -7.50 -5.86 16.42
CA VAL A 62 -8.60 -4.90 16.22
C VAL A 62 -9.56 -5.32 15.10
N ALA A 63 -9.03 -5.83 13.98
CA ALA A 63 -9.85 -6.28 12.86
C ALA A 63 -10.53 -7.63 13.16
N GLN A 64 -9.89 -8.50 13.94
CA GLN A 64 -10.50 -9.73 14.46
C GLN A 64 -11.68 -9.41 15.40
N ASP A 65 -11.53 -8.43 16.28
CA ASP A 65 -12.60 -8.02 17.20
C ASP A 65 -13.77 -7.38 16.44
N MET A 66 -13.49 -6.62 15.39
CA MET A 66 -14.51 -6.08 14.47
C MET A 66 -15.27 -7.20 13.76
N LEU A 67 -14.55 -8.20 13.24
CA LEU A 67 -15.14 -9.38 12.61
C LEU A 67 -16.06 -10.13 13.59
N ALA A 68 -15.63 -10.33 14.84
CA ALA A 68 -16.43 -10.97 15.88
C ALA A 68 -17.72 -10.20 16.23
N ARG A 69 -17.74 -8.88 16.02
CA ARG A 69 -18.94 -8.03 16.15
C ARG A 69 -19.83 -7.98 14.90
N GLY A 70 -19.45 -8.67 13.83
CA GLY A 70 -20.16 -8.64 12.55
C GLY A 70 -19.89 -7.39 11.71
N GLN A 71 -18.84 -6.61 12.03
CA GLN A 71 -18.42 -5.44 11.25
C GLN A 71 -17.64 -5.88 9.99
N ILE A 72 -18.33 -6.51 9.04
CA ILE A 72 -17.74 -7.12 7.84
C ILE A 72 -17.80 -6.21 6.60
N GLY A 73 -17.85 -4.89 6.81
CA GLY A 73 -17.82 -3.89 5.75
C GLY A 73 -19.20 -3.51 5.21
N ARG A 74 -19.21 -2.94 4.01
CA ARG A 74 -20.40 -2.32 3.39
C ARG A 74 -21.58 -3.29 3.27
N LYS A 75 -21.30 -4.57 3.02
CA LYS A 75 -22.33 -5.61 2.88
C LYS A 75 -23.14 -5.87 4.15
N ALA A 76 -22.57 -5.58 5.32
CA ALA A 76 -23.26 -5.67 6.62
C ALA A 76 -23.64 -4.30 7.19
N GLY A 77 -23.49 -3.24 6.40
CA GLY A 77 -23.81 -1.87 6.79
C GLY A 77 -22.72 -1.16 7.61
N ALA A 78 -21.70 -1.88 8.10
CA ALA A 78 -20.61 -1.31 8.87
C ALA A 78 -19.32 -2.15 8.78
N GLY A 79 -18.19 -1.46 8.63
CA GLY A 79 -16.84 -2.01 8.83
C GLY A 79 -16.01 -1.02 9.64
N PHE A 80 -14.93 -0.50 9.05
CA PHE A 80 -14.21 0.69 9.55
C PHE A 80 -15.05 1.96 9.41
N TYR A 81 -15.88 2.01 8.38
CA TYR A 81 -16.84 3.07 8.15
C TYR A 81 -18.27 2.53 8.14
N ARG A 82 -19.23 3.41 8.42
CA ARG A 82 -20.65 3.16 8.16
C ARG A 82 -21.33 4.43 7.64
N MET A 83 -22.47 4.23 6.97
CA MET A 83 -23.35 5.33 6.58
C MET A 83 -24.55 5.37 7.53
N SER A 84 -24.69 6.49 8.22
CA SER A 84 -25.81 6.76 9.13
C SER A 84 -26.73 7.82 8.58
N LYS A 85 -27.86 8.02 9.26
CA LYS A 85 -28.88 9.02 8.90
C LYS A 85 -29.26 9.83 10.12
N THR A 86 -29.45 11.13 9.95
CA THR A 86 -30.08 12.00 10.94
C THR A 86 -31.59 11.70 11.01
N GLY A 87 -32.28 12.26 12.01
CA GLY A 87 -33.74 12.15 12.13
C GLY A 87 -34.49 12.67 10.91
N ASP A 88 -33.91 13.64 10.20
CA ASP A 88 -34.46 14.25 8.99
C ASP A 88 -34.05 13.50 7.70
N GLY A 89 -33.32 12.39 7.83
CA GLY A 89 -32.94 11.51 6.72
C GLY A 89 -31.65 11.88 5.98
N GLU A 90 -30.96 12.94 6.39
CA GLU A 90 -29.65 13.32 5.84
C GLU A 90 -28.61 12.23 6.16
N ARG A 91 -27.84 11.81 5.15
CA ARG A 91 -26.84 10.75 5.30
C ARG A 91 -25.50 11.36 5.68
N PHE A 92 -24.84 10.79 6.69
CA PHE A 92 -23.49 11.15 7.07
C PHE A 92 -22.63 9.91 7.27
N LYS A 93 -21.33 10.06 7.09
CA LYS A 93 -20.35 8.99 7.26
C LYS A 93 -19.85 9.00 8.70
N GLU A 94 -19.75 7.83 9.29
CA GLU A 94 -19.10 7.62 10.58
C GLU A 94 -17.89 6.71 10.43
N THR A 95 -16.90 6.95 11.27
CA THR A 95 -15.68 6.15 11.40
C THR A 95 -15.73 5.42 12.74
N PHE A 96 -15.37 4.15 12.72
CA PHE A 96 -15.21 3.37 13.94
C PHE A 96 -13.90 3.77 14.63
N ASP A 97 -14.01 4.42 15.79
CA ASP A 97 -12.85 4.71 16.62
C ASP A 97 -12.40 3.43 17.31
N VAL A 98 -11.31 2.86 16.83
CA VAL A 98 -10.77 1.60 17.33
C VAL A 98 -10.25 1.67 18.76
N ALA A 99 -9.88 2.86 19.24
CA ALA A 99 -9.40 3.04 20.60
C ALA A 99 -10.58 3.19 21.58
N ALA A 100 -11.62 3.94 21.19
CA ALA A 100 -12.82 4.11 22.00
C ALA A 100 -13.79 2.91 21.90
N GLY A 101 -13.72 2.14 20.82
CA GLY A 101 -14.66 1.06 20.53
C GLY A 101 -16.06 1.54 20.15
N ASP A 102 -16.18 2.79 19.67
CA ASP A 102 -17.46 3.42 19.32
C ASP A 102 -17.37 4.23 18.02
N TRP A 103 -18.52 4.67 17.52
CA TRP A 103 -18.63 5.43 16.29
C TRP A 103 -18.51 6.93 16.56
N ARG A 104 -17.79 7.60 15.67
CA ARG A 104 -17.72 9.06 15.61
C ARG A 104 -18.01 9.54 14.20
N GLY A 105 -18.36 10.82 14.05
CA GLY A 105 -18.42 11.45 12.73
C GLY A 105 -17.07 11.30 12.01
N SER A 106 -17.11 10.96 10.72
CA SER A 106 -15.91 10.96 9.88
C SER A 106 -15.44 12.40 9.65
N ALA A 107 -14.13 12.60 9.68
CA ALA A 107 -13.54 13.90 9.35
C ALA A 107 -13.21 13.98 7.85
N ASP A 108 -13.41 15.16 7.26
CA ASP A 108 -12.83 15.48 5.97
C ASP A 108 -11.36 15.83 6.18
N VAL A 109 -10.46 15.16 5.44
CA VAL A 109 -9.02 15.33 5.58
C VAL A 109 -8.46 16.08 4.39
N GLU A 110 -7.84 17.22 4.66
CA GLU A 110 -6.99 17.94 3.73
C GLU A 110 -5.53 17.70 4.11
N LEU A 111 -4.77 17.08 3.21
CA LEU A 111 -3.35 16.87 3.41
C LEU A 111 -2.57 18.17 3.14
N PRO A 112 -1.53 18.47 3.93
CA PRO A 112 -0.58 19.54 3.63
C PRO A 112 0.02 19.40 2.21
N ASP A 113 0.33 20.53 1.57
CA ASP A 113 0.84 20.58 0.19
C ASP A 113 2.07 19.70 -0.03
N ASN A 114 2.97 19.62 0.96
CA ASN A 114 4.17 18.80 0.89
C ASN A 114 3.90 17.29 0.89
N LEU A 115 2.68 16.85 1.25
CA LEU A 115 2.29 15.44 1.28
C LEU A 115 1.39 15.04 0.09
N LEU A 116 1.14 15.94 -0.86
CA LEU A 116 0.22 15.71 -1.98
C LEU A 116 0.78 14.84 -3.12
N ASN A 117 2.04 14.40 -3.03
CA ASN A 117 2.68 13.50 -3.99
C ASN A 117 3.50 12.42 -3.28
N ALA A 118 3.79 11.33 -3.99
CA ALA A 118 4.45 10.15 -3.43
C ALA A 118 5.84 10.43 -2.83
N VAL A 119 6.65 11.29 -3.48
CA VAL A 119 7.97 11.66 -2.95
C VAL A 119 7.83 12.41 -1.63
N GLY A 120 7.02 13.46 -1.62
CA GLY A 120 6.82 14.28 -0.43
C GLY A 120 6.21 13.50 0.73
N LEU A 121 5.27 12.60 0.45
CA LEU A 121 4.67 11.75 1.46
C LEU A 121 5.62 10.67 1.99
N LEU A 122 6.26 9.89 1.11
CA LEU A 122 7.03 8.72 1.55
C LEU A 122 8.33 9.11 2.25
N PHE A 123 8.90 10.27 1.96
CA PHE A 123 10.12 10.78 2.59
C PHE A 123 9.85 11.84 3.67
N ASP A 124 8.61 11.98 4.13
CA ASP A 124 8.27 12.82 5.27
C ASP A 124 8.59 12.13 6.61
N ASP A 125 9.20 12.87 7.53
CA ASP A 125 9.59 12.38 8.87
C ASP A 125 8.44 12.42 9.89
N GLY A 126 7.29 12.98 9.51
CA GLY A 126 6.10 13.02 10.33
C GLY A 126 5.47 11.64 10.50
N PRO A 127 4.47 11.51 11.40
CA PRO A 127 3.83 10.23 11.67
C PRO A 127 3.21 9.59 10.42
N LEU A 128 2.57 10.41 9.58
CA LEU A 128 1.92 9.94 8.35
C LEU A 128 2.92 9.49 7.29
N GLY A 129 4.03 10.21 7.11
CA GLY A 129 5.10 9.82 6.18
C GLY A 129 5.80 8.52 6.59
N LYS A 130 6.09 8.37 7.89
CA LYS A 130 6.63 7.12 8.45
C LYS A 130 5.69 5.94 8.23
N LEU A 131 4.39 6.12 8.47
CA LEU A 131 3.40 5.07 8.24
C LEU A 131 3.26 4.75 6.75
N ALA A 132 3.22 5.76 5.89
CA ALA A 132 3.18 5.59 4.44
C ALA A 132 4.42 4.82 3.94
N TRP A 133 5.61 5.11 4.45
CA TRP A 133 6.83 4.35 4.13
C TRP A 133 6.75 2.90 4.60
N GLN A 134 6.26 2.64 5.82
CA GLN A 134 6.12 1.28 6.33
C GLN A 134 5.18 0.45 5.45
N VAL A 135 4.05 1.02 5.02
CA VAL A 135 3.05 0.32 4.20
C VAL A 135 3.49 0.25 2.73
N MET A 136 3.64 1.40 2.08
CA MET A 136 3.92 1.47 0.65
C MET A 136 5.39 1.19 0.35
N GLY A 137 6.33 1.75 1.11
CA GLY A 137 7.75 1.41 0.96
C GLY A 137 7.96 -0.10 1.17
N GLY A 138 7.40 -0.68 2.22
CA GLY A 138 7.40 -2.14 2.41
C GLY A 138 6.86 -2.92 1.21
N THR A 139 5.73 -2.50 0.65
CA THR A 139 5.11 -3.11 -0.53
C THR A 139 6.01 -3.03 -1.78
N LEU A 140 6.60 -1.86 -2.04
CA LEU A 140 7.49 -1.63 -3.18
C LEU A 140 8.79 -2.45 -3.08
N LEU A 141 9.36 -2.49 -1.89
CA LEU A 141 10.59 -3.25 -1.62
C LEU A 141 10.33 -4.76 -1.74
N TYR A 142 9.17 -5.23 -1.29
CA TYR A 142 8.76 -6.62 -1.47
C TYR A 142 8.61 -6.96 -2.96
N ALA A 143 7.90 -6.13 -3.73
CA ALA A 143 7.77 -6.32 -5.18
C ALA A 143 9.14 -6.36 -5.90
N ALA A 144 10.08 -5.49 -5.50
CA ALA A 144 11.43 -5.44 -6.06
C ALA A 144 12.30 -6.67 -5.75
N ASP A 145 11.95 -7.47 -4.73
CA ASP A 145 12.67 -8.69 -4.36
C ASP A 145 12.05 -9.97 -4.94
N LEU A 146 10.80 -9.88 -5.42
CA LEU A 146 10.07 -11.00 -5.98
C LEU A 146 10.42 -11.34 -7.44
N VAL A 147 11.28 -10.58 -8.10
CA VAL A 147 11.80 -10.95 -9.43
C VAL A 147 13.00 -11.90 -9.26
N PRO A 148 13.05 -13.09 -9.89
CA PRO A 148 12.12 -13.64 -10.89
C PRO A 148 11.10 -14.64 -10.31
N GLN A 149 10.88 -14.65 -9.00
CA GLN A 149 10.06 -15.67 -8.32
C GLN A 149 8.60 -15.67 -8.78
N ILE A 150 8.00 -14.50 -9.02
CA ILE A 150 6.59 -14.37 -9.43
C ILE A 150 6.40 -13.92 -10.87
N SER A 151 7.45 -13.37 -11.48
CA SER A 151 7.45 -12.78 -12.82
C SER A 151 8.88 -12.63 -13.30
N ASP A 152 9.14 -12.87 -14.58
CA ASP A 152 10.47 -12.75 -15.18
C ASP A 152 10.89 -11.29 -15.40
N ASP A 153 9.94 -10.36 -15.40
CA ASP A 153 10.17 -8.95 -15.66
C ASP A 153 9.34 -8.02 -14.78
N VAL A 154 9.78 -6.76 -14.73
CA VAL A 154 9.15 -5.67 -13.97
C VAL A 154 7.83 -5.18 -14.60
N VAL A 155 7.69 -5.33 -15.92
CA VAL A 155 6.55 -4.85 -16.71
C VAL A 155 5.28 -5.59 -16.31
N ASN A 156 5.38 -6.92 -16.19
CA ASN A 156 4.26 -7.78 -15.85
C ASN A 156 3.83 -7.62 -14.40
N ILE A 157 4.76 -7.32 -13.49
CA ILE A 157 4.41 -6.94 -12.11
C ILE A 157 3.65 -5.61 -12.10
N ASP A 158 4.13 -4.61 -12.83
CA ASP A 158 3.47 -3.31 -12.92
C ASP A 158 2.07 -3.42 -13.53
N ASN A 159 1.92 -4.15 -14.63
CA ASN A 159 0.64 -4.39 -15.27
C ASN A 159 -0.34 -5.12 -14.36
N ALA A 160 0.12 -6.14 -13.62
CA ALA A 160 -0.71 -6.87 -12.66
C ALA A 160 -1.27 -5.94 -11.58
N ILE A 161 -0.44 -5.05 -11.04
CA ILE A 161 -0.88 -4.12 -9.98
C ILE A 161 -1.77 -3.00 -10.54
N ARG A 162 -1.46 -2.47 -11.72
CA ARG A 162 -2.28 -1.42 -12.36
C ARG A 162 -3.65 -1.92 -12.77
N TRP A 163 -3.71 -3.07 -13.43
CA TRP A 163 -4.96 -3.59 -13.99
C TRP A 163 -5.74 -4.43 -12.98
N GLY A 164 -5.06 -5.13 -12.07
CA GLY A 164 -5.69 -5.95 -11.03
C GLY A 164 -6.12 -5.14 -9.81
N PHE A 165 -5.27 -4.21 -9.33
CA PHE A 165 -5.52 -3.44 -8.12
C PHE A 165 -5.90 -1.97 -8.38
N GLY A 166 -5.92 -1.56 -9.66
CA GLY A 166 -6.35 -0.21 -10.05
C GLY A 166 -5.35 0.89 -9.67
N TRP A 167 -4.09 0.55 -9.44
CA TRP A 167 -3.07 1.56 -9.14
C TRP A 167 -2.77 2.40 -10.38
N ARG A 168 -2.51 3.69 -10.17
CA ARG A 168 -2.14 4.62 -11.26
C ARG A 168 -0.80 4.24 -11.89
N GLN A 169 0.17 3.85 -11.06
CA GLN A 169 1.50 3.40 -11.44
C GLN A 169 1.76 2.04 -10.79
N GLY A 170 2.43 1.14 -11.51
CA GLY A 170 2.91 -0.11 -10.93
C GLY A 170 4.05 0.12 -9.92
N PRO A 171 4.45 -0.92 -9.15
CA PRO A 171 5.55 -0.80 -8.21
C PRO A 171 6.85 -0.24 -8.80
N PHE A 172 7.29 -0.71 -9.98
CA PHE A 172 8.55 -0.27 -10.58
C PHE A 172 8.44 1.12 -11.21
N GLU A 173 7.31 1.45 -11.83
CA GLU A 173 6.99 2.83 -12.23
C GLU A 173 7.03 3.79 -11.03
N LEU A 174 6.47 3.38 -9.88
CA LEU A 174 6.48 4.19 -8.66
C LEU A 174 7.88 4.29 -8.05
N LEU A 175 8.68 3.21 -8.07
CA LEU A 175 10.09 3.24 -7.67
C LEU A 175 10.89 4.25 -8.52
N ASP A 176 10.66 4.28 -9.84
CA ASP A 176 11.27 5.26 -10.74
C ASP A 176 10.85 6.70 -10.39
N ALA A 177 9.56 6.92 -10.13
CA ALA A 177 9.05 8.23 -9.74
C ALA A 177 9.63 8.72 -8.39
N LEU A 178 9.95 7.80 -7.48
CA LEU A 178 10.55 8.12 -6.19
C LEU A 178 12.07 8.40 -6.26
N GLY A 179 12.72 7.85 -7.29
CA GLY A 179 14.16 7.86 -7.44
C GLY A 179 14.80 6.64 -6.74
N PRO A 180 15.17 5.59 -7.50
CA PRO A 180 15.77 4.37 -6.95
C PRO A 180 16.97 4.61 -6.03
N GLU A 181 17.86 5.55 -6.38
CA GLU A 181 19.03 5.87 -5.55
C GLU A 181 18.63 6.44 -4.18
N ARG A 182 17.62 7.30 -4.12
CA ARG A 182 17.12 7.85 -2.85
C ARG A 182 16.55 6.76 -1.94
N ILE A 183 15.87 5.78 -2.53
CA ILE A 183 15.34 4.62 -1.81
C ILE A 183 16.50 3.79 -1.25
N ILE A 184 17.49 3.52 -2.10
CA ILE A 184 18.69 2.79 -1.74
C ILE A 184 19.43 3.47 -0.58
N ASP A 185 19.71 4.77 -0.67
CA ASP A 185 20.37 5.55 0.40
C ASP A 185 19.61 5.41 1.73
N ARG A 186 18.27 5.57 1.67
CA ARG A 186 17.42 5.41 2.84
C ARG A 186 17.50 4.01 3.45
N LEU A 187 17.56 2.95 2.64
CA LEU A 187 17.68 1.58 3.16
C LEU A 187 19.02 1.37 3.86
N GLU A 188 20.10 1.96 3.34
CA GLU A 188 21.42 1.90 3.97
C GLU A 188 21.42 2.64 5.30
N ASP A 189 20.82 3.84 5.38
CA ASP A 189 20.63 4.59 6.62
C ASP A 189 19.77 3.82 7.64
N GLU A 190 18.74 3.10 7.17
CA GLU A 190 17.88 2.24 7.99
C GLU A 190 18.55 0.90 8.36
N GLY A 191 19.72 0.58 7.79
CA GLY A 191 20.41 -0.70 7.99
C GLY A 191 19.64 -1.91 7.44
N ARG A 192 18.81 -1.71 6.40
CA ARG A 192 17.97 -2.73 5.77
C ARG A 192 18.64 -3.31 4.51
N PRO A 193 18.36 -4.58 4.18
CA PRO A 193 18.84 -5.15 2.92
C PRO A 193 18.21 -4.44 1.72
N ILE A 194 19.02 -4.22 0.68
CA ILE A 194 18.56 -3.68 -0.60
C ILE A 194 17.92 -4.80 -1.42
N PRO A 195 16.64 -4.67 -1.85
CA PRO A 195 15.98 -5.65 -2.73
C PRO A 195 16.75 -5.92 -4.02
N LYS A 196 16.59 -7.14 -4.54
CA LYS A 196 17.34 -7.63 -5.70
C LYS A 196 17.31 -6.69 -6.90
N MET A 197 16.14 -6.19 -7.31
CA MET A 197 16.06 -5.30 -8.47
C MET A 197 16.70 -3.93 -8.24
N LEU A 198 16.74 -3.42 -6.99
CA LEU A 198 17.50 -2.21 -6.67
C LEU A 198 19.01 -2.46 -6.69
N GLN A 199 19.48 -3.66 -6.34
CA GLN A 199 20.88 -4.05 -6.54
C GLN A 199 21.24 -4.10 -8.04
N VAL A 200 20.32 -4.57 -8.89
CA VAL A 200 20.50 -4.59 -10.36
C VAL A 200 20.64 -3.16 -10.90
N ILE A 201 19.79 -2.22 -10.47
CA ILE A 201 19.92 -0.79 -10.83
C ILE A 201 21.32 -0.28 -10.48
N ARG A 202 21.77 -0.51 -9.24
CA ARG A 202 23.08 -0.07 -8.76
C ARG A 202 24.22 -0.69 -9.56
N GLY A 203 24.17 -2.00 -9.81
CA GLY A 203 25.18 -2.72 -10.57
C GLY A 203 25.27 -2.30 -12.04
N ALA A 204 24.13 -1.94 -12.63
CA ALA A 204 24.07 -1.41 -14.00
C ALA A 204 24.45 0.08 -14.11
N GLY A 205 24.62 0.78 -12.98
CA GLY A 205 24.81 2.24 -12.96
C GLY A 205 23.61 3.00 -13.54
N SER A 206 22.41 2.41 -13.45
CA SER A 206 21.15 3.04 -13.87
C SER A 206 20.57 3.87 -12.71
N ASN A 207 19.64 4.75 -13.02
CA ASN A 207 18.82 5.47 -12.03
C ASN A 207 17.31 5.24 -12.24
N SER A 208 16.95 4.25 -13.07
CA SER A 208 15.58 4.00 -13.52
C SER A 208 15.45 2.55 -13.98
N PHE A 209 14.29 1.94 -13.77
CA PHE A 209 13.87 0.64 -14.33
C PHE A 209 13.35 0.78 -15.75
N TYR A 210 12.76 1.93 -16.11
CA TYR A 210 12.26 2.20 -17.46
C TYR A 210 13.06 3.30 -18.15
N ARG A 211 13.16 3.22 -19.48
CA ARG A 211 13.67 4.31 -20.33
C ARG A 211 12.91 4.40 -21.64
N LYS A 212 13.27 5.40 -22.47
CA LYS A 212 12.61 5.69 -23.75
C LYS A 212 11.07 5.78 -23.61
N ASN A 213 10.61 6.50 -22.59
CA ASN A 213 9.19 6.65 -22.25
C ASN A 213 8.46 5.31 -22.03
N GLY A 214 9.13 4.35 -21.38
CA GLY A 214 8.57 3.03 -21.08
C GLY A 214 8.62 2.03 -22.22
N ALA A 215 9.34 2.31 -23.31
CA ALA A 215 9.53 1.35 -24.40
C ALA A 215 10.61 0.30 -24.10
N GLU A 216 11.46 0.54 -23.11
CA GLU A 216 12.48 -0.40 -22.65
C GLU A 216 12.52 -0.47 -21.12
N TYR A 217 12.80 -1.66 -20.60
CA TYR A 217 12.93 -1.94 -19.16
C TYR A 217 14.29 -2.59 -18.83
N LEU A 218 14.74 -2.42 -17.59
CA LEU A 218 15.96 -3.02 -17.07
C LEU A 218 15.67 -4.45 -16.58
N GLY A 219 16.26 -5.43 -17.24
CA GLY A 219 16.12 -6.84 -16.89
C GLY A 219 17.01 -7.24 -15.71
N LEU A 220 16.74 -8.42 -15.15
CA LEU A 220 17.52 -8.99 -14.05
C LEU A 220 19.01 -9.22 -14.41
N ASP A 221 19.30 -9.33 -15.71
CA ASP A 221 20.64 -9.44 -16.26
C ASP A 221 21.40 -8.10 -16.31
N GLY A 222 20.78 -6.99 -15.90
CA GLY A 222 21.34 -5.65 -15.97
C GLY A 222 21.34 -5.06 -17.39
N ALA A 223 20.70 -5.73 -18.35
CA ALA A 223 20.56 -5.23 -19.71
C ALA A 223 19.18 -4.60 -19.95
N TRP A 224 19.09 -3.79 -21.00
CA TRP A 224 17.84 -3.16 -21.41
C TRP A 224 17.13 -4.02 -22.44
N HIS A 225 15.86 -4.34 -22.16
CA HIS A 225 14.99 -5.14 -23.01
C HIS A 225 13.83 -4.28 -23.51
N SER A 226 13.28 -4.62 -24.68
CA SER A 226 12.06 -3.98 -25.16
C SER A 226 10.84 -4.50 -24.40
N VAL A 227 9.89 -3.61 -24.12
CA VAL A 227 8.56 -3.95 -23.58
C VAL A 227 7.73 -4.67 -24.64
#